data_AF-A0A7C2ZHW1-F1
#
_entry.id   AF-A0A7C2ZHW1-F1
#
_cell.length_a   1.000
_cell.length_b   1.000
_cell.length_c   1.000
_cell.angle_alpha   90.00
_cell.angle_beta   90.00
_cell.angle_gamma   90.00
#
_symmetry.space_group_name_H-M   'P 1'
#
loop_
_entity.id
_entity.type
_entity.pdbx_description
1 polymer ?
#
loop_
_entity_poly.entity_id
_entity_poly.type
_entity_poly.pdbx_seq_one_letter_code
_entity_poly.pdbx_strand_id
1 'polypeptide(L)'
;MKRTSSKISRMITKGLSDLVKTRQFINWFSKQNAKDKDIIVINNSFIYRKPLIKTTKNKKYLCLQVKKSKPDTREIFVVEPGNFDSDFKLFSAKSKNLPKLKPLSREIQTEISHLGRLVFVLIGRLEDVPASVSLNHKAVKELRFDPAGQARVQVLDDGKTLVVNQLVNSGIAWESIQSELFDSLGNDVESLRTEFAAAFEKLQQEARVRLVLPEAGRSRSDGTLIEKIRLSVSEQLRLYKDALQRYQKGSEDAAVHLREIMRIAYNFADDAIKVLKLLVSVADIKGIILWSTIKEHFDVAEAFRNLPWTKSHKKPSLDAYGEIIGGARNRAFHNLLAFDRTIEADLEGIAVKARRLTLFPIHRHQKRIVPFDYEDREMVEVLAELTRAPEVAVPSDFWERNAEVMSSFEKLLEKTEQALWWLNEIR
;
A
#
# COMPACT_ATOMS: atom_id res chain seq x y z
N MET A 1 13.18 -6.48 -30.67
CA MET A 1 13.47 -5.11 -30.16
C MET A 1 12.60 -3.98 -30.73
N LYS A 2 12.55 -3.70 -32.06
CA LYS A 2 11.84 -2.52 -32.61
C LYS A 2 10.32 -2.46 -32.27
N ARG A 3 9.59 -3.59 -32.32
CA ARG A 3 8.13 -3.65 -32.04
C ARG A 3 7.76 -3.39 -30.57
N THR A 4 8.60 -3.80 -29.62
CA THR A 4 8.28 -3.71 -28.18
C THR A 4 8.74 -2.38 -27.57
N SER A 5 9.87 -1.81 -28.02
CA SER A 5 10.22 -0.40 -27.73
C SER A 5 9.12 0.57 -28.21
N SER A 6 8.44 0.23 -29.31
CA SER A 6 7.23 0.92 -29.77
C SER A 6 6.03 0.77 -28.82
N LYS A 7 5.89 -0.32 -28.04
CA LYS A 7 4.82 -0.45 -27.02
C LYS A 7 5.02 0.55 -25.88
N ILE A 8 6.22 0.64 -25.31
CA ILE A 8 6.55 1.60 -24.23
C ILE A 8 6.39 3.04 -24.72
N SER A 9 6.91 3.38 -25.90
CA SER A 9 6.72 4.72 -26.44
C SER A 9 5.24 5.06 -26.62
N ARG A 10 4.42 4.13 -27.13
CA ARG A 10 2.97 4.32 -27.24
C ARG A 10 2.29 4.49 -25.88
N MET A 11 2.74 3.77 -24.86
CA MET A 11 2.23 3.90 -23.48
C MET A 11 2.46 5.32 -22.94
N ILE A 12 3.69 5.81 -23.06
CA ILE A 12 4.09 7.15 -22.62
C ILE A 12 3.29 8.21 -23.39
N THR A 13 3.21 8.07 -24.72
CA THR A 13 2.45 9.01 -25.57
C THR A 13 0.98 9.03 -25.21
N LYS A 14 0.36 7.86 -24.99
CA LYS A 14 -1.04 7.77 -24.58
C LYS A 14 -1.25 8.40 -23.20
N GLY A 15 -0.41 8.06 -22.22
CA GLY A 15 -0.47 8.61 -20.87
C GLY A 15 -0.40 10.15 -20.87
N LEU A 16 0.54 10.72 -21.62
CA LEU A 16 0.64 12.18 -21.79
C LEU A 16 -0.58 12.77 -22.53
N SER A 17 -1.03 12.11 -23.60
CA SER A 17 -2.22 12.54 -24.34
C SER A 17 -3.48 12.54 -23.48
N ASP A 18 -3.62 11.59 -22.57
CA ASP A 18 -4.77 11.51 -21.68
C ASP A 18 -4.62 12.50 -20.51
N LEU A 19 -3.39 12.76 -20.05
CA LEU A 19 -3.10 13.77 -19.03
C LEU A 19 -3.46 15.17 -19.50
N VAL A 20 -3.09 15.56 -20.72
CA VAL A 20 -3.37 16.93 -21.22
C VAL A 20 -4.86 17.18 -21.47
N LYS A 21 -5.69 16.14 -21.48
CA LYS A 21 -7.15 16.23 -21.59
C LYS A 21 -7.86 16.37 -20.24
N THR A 22 -7.12 16.25 -19.13
CA THR A 22 -7.71 16.41 -17.80
C THR A 22 -8.14 17.86 -17.56
N ARG A 23 -9.22 18.05 -16.79
CA ARG A 23 -9.74 19.38 -16.46
C ARG A 23 -8.67 20.25 -15.79
N GLN A 24 -7.85 19.66 -14.94
CA GLN A 24 -6.79 20.32 -14.18
C GLN A 24 -5.70 20.84 -15.10
N PHE A 25 -5.24 20.03 -16.05
CA PHE A 25 -4.28 20.48 -17.05
C PHE A 25 -4.87 21.60 -17.92
N ILE A 26 -6.10 21.44 -18.42
CA ILE A 26 -6.77 22.44 -19.25
C ILE A 26 -6.91 23.77 -18.50
N ASN A 27 -7.36 23.73 -17.24
CA ASN A 27 -7.50 24.91 -16.38
C ASN A 27 -6.15 25.57 -16.05
N TRP A 28 -5.09 24.77 -15.88
CA TRP A 28 -3.75 25.30 -15.66
C TRP A 28 -3.22 25.96 -16.95
N PHE A 29 -3.35 25.29 -18.09
CA PHE A 29 -2.81 25.71 -19.38
C PHE A 29 -3.52 26.94 -19.92
N SER A 30 -4.84 27.07 -19.75
CA SER A 30 -5.61 28.25 -20.19
C SER A 30 -5.21 29.54 -19.47
N LYS A 31 -4.62 29.42 -18.27
CA LYS A 31 -4.07 30.54 -17.50
C LYS A 31 -2.64 30.90 -17.93
N GLN A 32 -2.00 30.10 -18.78
CA GLN A 32 -0.66 30.37 -19.27
C GLN A 32 -0.73 31.19 -20.57
N ASN A 33 0.11 32.22 -20.69
CA ASN A 33 0.32 32.92 -21.96
C ASN A 33 1.33 32.14 -22.84
N ALA A 34 0.97 30.90 -23.17
CA ALA A 34 1.84 29.97 -23.89
C ALA A 34 1.99 30.38 -25.36
N LYS A 35 3.25 30.45 -25.82
CA LYS A 35 3.61 30.77 -27.21
C LYS A 35 4.18 29.56 -27.90
N ASP A 36 4.14 29.57 -29.23
CA ASP A 36 4.75 28.54 -30.04
C ASP A 36 6.23 28.36 -29.67
N LYS A 37 6.65 27.09 -29.59
CA LYS A 37 7.95 26.60 -29.13
C LYS A 37 8.21 26.67 -27.62
N ASP A 38 7.31 27.23 -26.81
CA ASP A 38 7.42 27.12 -25.35
C ASP A 38 7.36 25.64 -24.93
N ILE A 39 7.96 25.32 -23.78
CA ILE A 39 8.11 23.95 -23.29
C ILE A 39 7.28 23.75 -22.02
N ILE A 40 6.39 22.78 -22.06
CA ILE A 40 5.59 22.34 -20.93
C ILE A 40 6.29 21.16 -20.28
N VAL A 41 6.83 21.36 -19.10
CA VAL A 41 7.46 20.32 -18.29
C VAL A 41 6.43 19.75 -17.33
N ILE A 42 6.30 18.43 -17.31
CA ILE A 42 5.38 17.69 -16.45
C ILE A 42 6.16 17.15 -15.27
N ASN A 43 5.69 17.45 -14.06
CA ASN A 43 6.33 17.00 -12.84
C ASN A 43 6.38 15.47 -12.79
N ASN A 44 7.45 14.93 -12.21
CA ASN A 44 7.63 13.51 -11.97
C ASN A 44 7.28 13.10 -10.53
N SER A 45 6.51 13.93 -9.82
CA SER A 45 5.97 13.63 -8.48
C SER A 45 4.74 14.48 -8.17
N PHE A 46 3.58 13.84 -8.04
CA PHE A 46 2.29 14.51 -7.81
C PHE A 46 1.80 14.49 -6.36
N ILE A 47 2.35 13.59 -5.52
CA ILE A 47 2.06 13.51 -4.08
C ILE A 47 3.13 14.19 -3.23
N TYR A 48 2.81 14.48 -1.96
CA TYR A 48 3.77 15.02 -0.99
C TYR A 48 4.77 13.94 -0.56
N ARG A 49 6.08 14.29 -0.53
CA ARG A 49 7.17 13.31 -0.42
C ARG A 49 7.76 13.16 0.97
N LYS A 50 7.94 14.25 1.72
CA LYS A 50 8.69 14.23 2.99
C LYS A 50 7.72 14.09 4.17
N PRO A 51 7.96 13.23 5.17
CA PRO A 51 9.12 12.32 5.36
C PRO A 51 8.96 10.93 4.71
N LEU A 52 7.85 10.70 4.00
CA LEU A 52 7.36 9.39 3.58
C LEU A 52 8.24 8.63 2.57
N ILE A 53 8.85 9.34 1.62
CA ILE A 53 9.62 8.77 0.52
C ILE A 53 11.10 9.09 0.75
N LYS A 54 11.91 8.04 0.95
CA LYS A 54 13.35 8.14 1.24
C LYS A 54 14.23 8.26 -0.02
N THR A 55 13.69 7.97 -1.20
CA THR A 55 14.42 8.06 -2.47
C THR A 55 14.63 9.51 -2.92
N THR A 56 15.70 9.72 -3.69
CA THR A 56 15.92 11.00 -4.38
C THR A 56 15.07 11.04 -5.64
N LYS A 57 14.38 12.15 -5.85
CA LYS A 57 13.53 12.38 -7.02
C LYS A 57 14.33 12.27 -8.31
N ASN A 58 13.77 11.61 -9.32
CA ASN A 58 14.42 11.49 -10.62
C ASN A 58 14.70 12.88 -11.21
N LYS A 59 15.86 13.06 -11.85
CA LYS A 59 16.21 14.34 -12.50
C LYS A 59 15.59 14.49 -13.88
N LYS A 60 15.14 13.41 -14.51
CA LYS A 60 14.55 13.39 -15.84
C LYS A 60 13.03 13.54 -15.78
N TYR A 61 12.51 14.46 -16.58
CA TYR A 61 11.10 14.82 -16.68
C TYR A 61 10.65 14.72 -18.12
N LEU A 62 9.39 14.34 -18.34
CA LEU A 62 8.77 14.41 -19.64
C LEU A 62 8.35 15.86 -19.93
N CYS A 63 8.51 16.29 -21.18
CA CYS A 63 8.00 17.57 -21.63
C CYS A 63 7.41 17.53 -23.04
N LEU A 64 6.51 18.47 -23.28
CA LEU A 64 5.83 18.71 -24.54
C LEU A 64 6.22 20.10 -25.06
N GLN A 65 6.26 20.26 -26.38
CA GLN A 65 6.39 21.57 -27.00
C GLN A 65 5.01 22.16 -27.31
N VAL A 66 4.86 23.48 -27.24
CA VAL A 66 3.67 24.19 -27.69
C VAL A 66 3.75 24.41 -29.21
N LYS A 67 2.73 23.99 -29.95
CA LYS A 67 2.53 24.28 -31.38
C LYS A 67 1.12 24.79 -31.62
N LYS A 68 0.97 25.89 -32.36
CA LYS A 68 -0.32 26.54 -32.63
C LYS A 68 -1.08 26.81 -31.33
N SER A 69 -0.37 27.30 -30.30
CA SER A 69 -0.90 27.59 -28.96
C SER A 69 -1.53 26.38 -28.24
N LYS A 70 -1.15 25.14 -28.58
CA LYS A 70 -1.60 23.91 -27.94
C LYS A 70 -0.41 23.00 -27.59
N PRO A 71 -0.51 22.17 -26.53
CA PRO A 71 0.50 21.14 -26.27
C PRO A 71 0.54 20.12 -27.43
N ASP A 72 1.72 19.89 -28.00
CA ASP A 72 1.93 18.85 -29.02
C ASP A 72 2.33 17.53 -28.36
N THR A 73 1.41 16.57 -28.33
CA THR A 73 1.64 15.24 -27.75
C THR A 73 2.33 14.26 -28.71
N ARG A 74 2.57 14.67 -29.96
CA ARG A 74 3.25 13.84 -30.97
C ARG A 74 4.76 13.87 -30.83
N GLU A 75 5.30 14.98 -30.34
CA GLU A 75 6.74 15.17 -30.11
C GLU A 75 7.00 15.33 -28.61
N ILE A 76 7.42 14.23 -28.00
CA ILE A 76 7.72 14.16 -26.57
C ILE A 76 9.23 14.17 -26.40
N PHE A 77 9.68 14.96 -25.43
CA PHE A 77 11.09 15.07 -25.07
C PHE A 77 11.29 14.78 -23.59
N VAL A 78 12.54 14.52 -23.23
CA VAL A 78 13.00 14.40 -21.86
C VAL A 78 13.92 15.57 -21.56
N VAL A 79 13.76 16.15 -20.37
CA VAL A 79 14.53 17.29 -19.88
C VAL A 79 14.99 17.06 -18.45
N GLU A 80 16.02 17.80 -18.03
CA GLU A 80 16.50 17.86 -16.66
C GLU A 80 16.36 19.30 -16.14
N PRO A 81 15.12 19.75 -15.88
CA PRO A 81 14.87 21.06 -15.28
C PRO A 81 15.38 21.05 -13.83
N GLY A 82 15.77 22.22 -13.32
CA GLY A 82 15.92 22.38 -11.86
C GLY A 82 14.62 22.02 -11.12
N ASN A 83 14.69 21.90 -9.79
CA ASN A 83 13.54 21.48 -8.99
C ASN A 83 12.36 22.46 -9.06
N PHE A 84 11.14 21.92 -9.10
CA PHE A 84 9.90 22.67 -8.95
C PHE A 84 8.80 21.82 -8.31
N ASP A 85 7.89 22.50 -7.60
CA ASP A 85 6.87 21.86 -6.77
C ASP A 85 5.47 21.83 -7.40
N SER A 86 5.20 22.60 -8.46
CA SER A 86 3.94 22.53 -9.22
C SER A 86 3.86 21.28 -10.08
N ASP A 87 2.65 20.82 -10.42
CA ASP A 87 2.48 19.63 -11.29
C ASP A 87 2.94 19.88 -12.73
N PHE A 88 2.86 21.13 -13.19
CA PHE A 88 3.27 21.56 -14.52
C PHE A 88 4.06 22.86 -14.43
N LYS A 89 4.98 23.06 -15.36
CA LYS A 89 5.74 24.30 -15.49
C LYS A 89 5.95 24.65 -16.96
N LEU A 90 5.61 25.89 -17.32
CA LEU A 90 5.86 26.42 -18.66
C LEU A 90 7.22 27.15 -18.67
N PHE A 91 8.07 26.80 -19.62
CA PHE A 91 9.33 27.50 -19.91
C PHE A 91 9.19 28.23 -21.24
N SER A 92 9.42 29.55 -21.23
CA SER A 92 9.44 30.31 -22.47
C SER A 92 10.60 29.89 -23.35
N ALA A 93 10.37 29.75 -24.66
CA ALA A 93 11.39 29.49 -25.67
C ALA A 93 12.51 30.55 -25.68
N LYS A 94 12.23 31.76 -25.18
CA LYS A 94 13.21 32.86 -25.05
C LYS A 94 13.98 32.86 -23.73
N SER A 95 13.67 31.93 -22.82
CA SER A 95 14.30 31.89 -21.50
C SER A 95 15.76 31.44 -21.58
N LYS A 96 16.66 32.13 -20.88
CA LYS A 96 18.07 31.73 -20.74
C LYS A 96 18.22 30.40 -19.98
N ASN A 97 17.21 30.01 -19.21
CA ASN A 97 17.19 28.78 -18.40
C ASN A 97 16.36 27.66 -19.07
N LEU A 98 16.21 27.69 -20.40
CA LEU A 98 15.49 26.67 -21.14
C LEU A 98 16.25 25.33 -21.06
N PRO A 99 15.65 24.25 -20.53
CA PRO A 99 16.33 22.96 -20.44
C PRO A 99 16.57 22.35 -21.81
N LYS A 100 17.70 21.64 -21.96
CA LYS A 100 18.06 20.95 -23.20
C LYS A 100 17.11 19.78 -23.48
N LEU A 101 16.43 19.82 -24.62
CA LEU A 101 15.53 18.76 -25.08
C LEU A 101 16.31 17.52 -25.52
N LYS A 102 15.98 16.36 -24.98
CA LYS A 102 16.48 15.05 -25.41
C LYS A 102 15.34 14.24 -26.06
N PRO A 103 15.52 13.63 -27.24
CA PRO A 103 14.47 12.82 -27.86
C PRO A 103 14.03 11.65 -26.97
N LEU A 104 12.72 11.44 -26.83
CA LEU A 104 12.17 10.36 -26.00
C LEU A 104 12.70 8.98 -26.41
N SER A 105 12.81 8.70 -27.71
CA SER A 105 13.29 7.40 -28.21
C SER A 105 14.70 7.05 -27.72
N ARG A 106 15.60 8.03 -27.71
CA ARG A 106 16.97 7.87 -27.20
C ARG A 106 16.98 7.63 -25.70
N GLU A 107 16.20 8.40 -24.94
CA GLU A 107 16.16 8.26 -23.48
C GLU A 107 15.47 6.97 -23.03
N ILE A 108 14.47 6.47 -23.76
CA ILE A 108 13.91 5.14 -23.54
C ILE A 108 15.00 4.08 -23.65
N GLN A 109 15.85 4.12 -24.70
CA GLN A 109 16.95 3.16 -24.85
C GLN A 109 17.95 3.27 -23.70
N THR A 110 18.31 4.49 -23.31
CA THR A 110 19.19 4.74 -22.16
C THR A 110 18.61 4.15 -20.87
N GLU A 111 17.34 4.42 -20.55
CA GLU A 111 16.71 3.89 -19.33
C GLU A 111 16.58 2.36 -19.35
N ILE A 112 16.27 1.76 -20.51
CA ILE A 112 16.20 0.30 -20.66
C ILE A 112 17.58 -0.33 -20.42
N SER A 113 18.65 0.26 -20.96
CA SER A 113 20.02 -0.24 -20.76
C SER A 113 20.47 -0.19 -19.30
N HIS A 114 19.88 0.71 -18.50
CA HIS A 114 20.13 0.85 -17.07
C HIS A 114 19.07 0.15 -16.20
N LEU A 115 18.17 -0.63 -16.79
CA LEU A 115 17.10 -1.32 -16.08
C LEU A 115 17.65 -2.58 -15.41
N GLY A 116 17.96 -2.48 -14.12
CA GLY A 116 18.38 -3.62 -13.30
C GLY A 116 17.26 -4.65 -13.12
N ARG A 117 17.62 -5.87 -12.71
CA ARG A 117 16.67 -6.99 -12.56
C ARG A 117 15.70 -6.86 -11.38
N LEU A 118 16.08 -6.12 -10.34
CA LEU A 118 15.33 -6.05 -9.09
C LEU A 118 13.93 -5.44 -9.25
N VAL A 119 13.74 -4.56 -10.24
CA VAL A 119 12.43 -3.94 -10.52
C VAL A 119 11.36 -4.99 -10.88
N PHE A 120 11.78 -6.14 -11.42
CA PHE A 120 10.88 -7.20 -11.85
C PHE A 120 10.45 -8.13 -10.71
N VAL A 121 10.89 -7.89 -9.46
CA VAL A 121 10.33 -8.57 -8.28
C VAL A 121 8.81 -8.38 -8.22
N LEU A 122 8.31 -7.20 -8.60
CA LEU A 122 6.87 -6.91 -8.60
C LEU A 122 6.08 -7.80 -9.56
N ILE A 123 6.69 -8.27 -10.65
CA ILE A 123 6.07 -9.20 -11.60
C ILE A 123 6.65 -10.62 -11.50
N GLY A 124 7.33 -10.95 -10.39
CA GLY A 124 7.77 -12.30 -10.09
C GLY A 124 6.60 -13.19 -9.70
N ARG A 125 6.59 -14.44 -10.17
CA ARG A 125 5.58 -15.45 -9.83
C ARG A 125 5.79 -15.92 -8.40
N LEU A 126 4.72 -16.03 -7.64
CA LEU A 126 4.72 -16.59 -6.29
C LEU A 126 4.41 -18.09 -6.37
N GLU A 127 5.27 -18.89 -5.77
CA GLU A 127 5.16 -20.34 -5.70
C GLU A 127 5.27 -20.79 -4.24
N ASP A 128 4.26 -21.47 -3.74
CA ASP A 128 4.30 -22.06 -2.41
C ASP A 128 5.39 -23.15 -2.35
N VAL A 129 6.22 -23.12 -1.32
CA VAL A 129 7.28 -24.11 -1.12
C VAL A 129 6.82 -25.10 -0.07
N PRO A 130 6.87 -26.42 -0.35
CA PRO A 130 6.64 -27.43 0.68
C PRO A 130 7.58 -27.21 1.86
N ALA A 131 7.02 -27.30 3.06
CA ALA A 131 7.75 -27.14 4.31
C ALA A 131 7.32 -28.23 5.28
N SER A 132 8.17 -28.55 6.25
CA SER A 132 7.82 -29.50 7.28
C SER A 132 8.45 -29.14 8.61
N VAL A 133 7.79 -29.57 9.68
CA VAL A 133 8.23 -29.37 11.06
C VAL A 133 8.01 -30.65 11.85
N SER A 134 8.88 -30.88 12.84
CA SER A 134 8.74 -32.03 13.72
C SER A 134 7.52 -31.89 14.64
N LEU A 135 6.78 -32.98 14.80
CA LEU A 135 5.74 -33.16 15.82
C LEU A 135 6.30 -33.93 17.01
N ASN A 136 6.05 -33.43 18.23
CA ASN A 136 6.45 -34.13 19.45
C ASN A 136 5.38 -35.14 19.88
N HIS A 137 5.10 -36.12 19.02
CA HIS A 137 4.13 -37.17 19.30
C HIS A 137 4.73 -38.56 19.09
N LYS A 138 4.19 -39.57 19.78
CA LYS A 138 4.71 -40.94 19.69
C LYS A 138 4.42 -41.56 18.33
N ALA A 139 3.18 -41.44 17.86
CA ALA A 139 2.70 -42.03 16.62
C ALA A 139 2.92 -41.18 15.35
N VAL A 140 3.16 -39.88 15.54
CA VAL A 140 3.26 -38.91 14.45
C VAL A 140 4.52 -38.09 14.67
N LYS A 141 5.39 -38.00 13.66
CA LYS A 141 6.71 -37.38 13.80
C LYS A 141 6.86 -36.07 13.05
N GLU A 142 6.02 -35.83 12.04
CA GLU A 142 6.16 -34.68 11.16
C GLU A 142 4.80 -34.12 10.74
N LEU A 143 4.71 -32.80 10.69
CA LEU A 143 3.65 -32.07 10.01
C LEU A 143 4.25 -31.41 8.77
N ARG A 144 3.68 -31.72 7.61
CA ARG A 144 4.15 -31.26 6.30
C ARG A 144 3.09 -30.42 5.60
N PHE A 145 3.51 -29.26 5.10
CA PHE A 145 2.74 -28.46 4.16
C PHE A 145 3.04 -28.92 2.73
N ASP A 146 2.00 -29.36 2.01
CA ASP A 146 2.04 -29.63 0.58
C ASP A 146 0.93 -28.84 -0.14
N PRO A 147 1.26 -27.70 -0.78
CA PRO A 147 0.28 -26.84 -1.43
C PRO A 147 -0.36 -27.48 -2.68
N ALA A 148 0.28 -28.48 -3.29
CA ALA A 148 -0.22 -29.14 -4.50
C ALA A 148 -1.07 -30.38 -4.19
N GLY A 149 -1.04 -30.84 -2.94
CA GLY A 149 -1.70 -32.06 -2.50
C GLY A 149 -3.08 -31.86 -1.86
N GLN A 150 -3.69 -32.97 -1.46
CA GLN A 150 -4.80 -32.98 -0.51
C GLN A 150 -4.27 -33.16 0.91
N ALA A 151 -4.97 -32.60 1.89
CA ALA A 151 -4.71 -32.92 3.28
C ALA A 151 -4.96 -34.42 3.51
N ARG A 152 -4.03 -35.09 4.18
CA ARG A 152 -4.05 -36.56 4.36
C ARG A 152 -3.07 -37.00 5.43
N VAL A 153 -3.26 -38.21 5.95
CA VAL A 153 -2.25 -38.90 6.77
C VAL A 153 -1.39 -39.77 5.87
N GLN A 154 -0.07 -39.57 5.86
CA GLN A 154 0.88 -40.45 5.19
C GLN A 154 1.57 -41.35 6.22
N VAL A 155 1.65 -42.64 5.92
CA VAL A 155 2.41 -43.61 6.73
C VAL A 155 3.76 -43.82 6.06
N LEU A 156 4.85 -43.56 6.77
CA LEU A 156 6.22 -43.79 6.36
C LEU A 156 6.87 -44.83 7.29
N ASP A 157 8.02 -45.39 6.87
CA ASP A 157 8.71 -46.47 7.59
C ASP A 157 9.16 -46.07 9.02
N ASP A 158 9.26 -44.78 9.33
CA ASP A 158 9.68 -44.19 10.61
C ASP A 158 8.54 -43.55 11.43
N GLY A 159 7.29 -43.58 10.94
CA GLY A 159 6.12 -43.05 11.63
C GLY A 159 5.07 -42.46 10.70
N LYS A 160 4.02 -41.83 11.27
CA LYS A 160 3.03 -41.09 10.49
C LYS A 160 3.49 -39.64 10.27
N THR A 161 3.25 -39.14 9.07
CA THR A 161 3.38 -37.74 8.67
C THR A 161 1.99 -37.18 8.37
N LEU A 162 1.65 -36.07 9.01
CA LEU A 162 0.40 -35.35 8.70
C LEU A 162 0.69 -34.38 7.57
N VAL A 163 -0.08 -34.47 6.48
CA VAL A 163 0.04 -33.54 5.36
C VAL A 163 -1.16 -32.60 5.39
N VAL A 164 -0.88 -31.29 5.39
CA VAL A 164 -1.87 -30.23 5.25
C VAL A 164 -1.60 -29.46 3.96
N ASN A 165 -2.66 -28.99 3.31
CA ASN A 165 -2.57 -28.24 2.06
C ASN A 165 -2.91 -26.75 2.21
N GLN A 166 -3.10 -26.28 3.45
CA GLN A 166 -3.38 -24.89 3.76
C GLN A 166 -2.79 -24.51 5.12
N LEU A 167 -2.45 -23.22 5.26
CA LEU A 167 -1.80 -22.64 6.43
C LEU A 167 -2.62 -21.47 7.01
N VAL A 168 -3.91 -21.40 6.73
CA VAL A 168 -4.79 -20.29 7.13
C VAL A 168 -5.56 -20.62 8.41
N ASN A 169 -6.09 -21.84 8.52
CA ASN A 169 -6.96 -22.23 9.62
C ASN A 169 -6.56 -23.60 10.18
N SER A 170 -5.95 -23.61 11.36
CA SER A 170 -5.51 -24.85 12.02
C SER A 170 -6.68 -25.78 12.36
N GLY A 171 -7.86 -25.25 12.71
CA GLY A 171 -9.07 -26.04 12.99
C GLY A 171 -9.56 -26.82 11.77
N ILE A 172 -9.71 -26.14 10.62
CA ILE A 172 -10.11 -26.80 9.37
C ILE A 172 -9.04 -27.81 8.93
N ALA A 173 -7.75 -27.48 9.08
CA ALA A 173 -6.67 -28.40 8.75
C ALA A 173 -6.73 -29.66 9.62
N TRP A 174 -6.99 -29.51 10.92
CA TRP A 174 -7.14 -30.61 11.85
C TRP A 174 -8.36 -31.48 11.52
N GLU A 175 -9.53 -30.86 11.34
CA GLU A 175 -10.77 -31.56 10.97
C GLU A 175 -10.60 -32.40 9.71
N SER A 176 -9.81 -31.92 8.75
CA SER A 176 -9.59 -32.63 7.47
C SER A 176 -8.79 -33.93 7.60
N ILE A 177 -8.04 -34.11 8.68
CA ILE A 177 -7.20 -35.30 8.92
C ILE A 177 -7.63 -36.10 10.16
N GLN A 178 -8.48 -35.53 11.03
CA GLN A 178 -8.88 -36.13 12.29
C GLN A 178 -9.61 -37.47 12.10
N SER A 179 -10.48 -37.57 11.09
CA SER A 179 -11.24 -38.80 10.81
C SER A 179 -10.33 -39.99 10.48
N GLU A 180 -9.27 -39.78 9.70
CA GLU A 180 -8.27 -40.81 9.37
C GLU A 180 -7.42 -41.23 10.59
N LEU A 181 -7.31 -40.35 11.59
CA LEU A 181 -6.51 -40.61 12.79
C LEU A 181 -7.31 -41.31 13.89
N PHE A 182 -8.61 -41.05 13.98
CA PHE A 182 -9.49 -41.54 15.05
C PHE A 182 -9.50 -43.07 15.14
N ASP A 183 -9.60 -43.75 14.00
CA ASP A 183 -9.61 -45.22 13.90
C ASP A 183 -8.30 -45.88 14.38
N SER A 184 -7.21 -45.10 14.45
CA SER A 184 -5.86 -45.62 14.72
C SER A 184 -5.26 -45.19 16.06
N LEU A 185 -5.80 -44.14 16.69
CA LEU A 185 -5.21 -43.52 17.89
C LEU A 185 -6.17 -43.45 19.09
N GLY A 186 -7.49 -43.64 18.89
CA GLY A 186 -8.47 -43.62 19.97
C GLY A 186 -8.37 -42.38 20.85
N ASN A 187 -8.12 -42.55 22.15
CA ASN A 187 -8.03 -41.45 23.12
C ASN A 187 -6.75 -40.58 23.00
N ASP A 188 -5.73 -41.02 22.25
CA ASP A 188 -4.48 -40.25 22.06
C ASP A 188 -4.65 -39.07 21.07
N VAL A 189 -5.81 -38.99 20.41
CA VAL A 189 -6.14 -37.96 19.41
C VAL A 189 -6.17 -36.56 20.02
N GLU A 190 -6.60 -36.38 21.26
CA GLU A 190 -6.66 -35.05 21.90
C GLU A 190 -5.27 -34.53 22.28
N SER A 191 -4.36 -35.44 22.69
CA SER A 191 -2.95 -35.10 22.90
C SER A 191 -2.30 -34.69 21.58
N LEU A 192 -2.57 -35.45 20.50
CA LEU A 192 -2.08 -35.12 19.17
C LEU A 192 -2.65 -33.79 18.66
N ARG A 193 -3.89 -33.43 18.98
CA ARG A 193 -4.50 -32.14 18.59
C ARG A 193 -3.71 -30.95 19.15
N THR A 194 -3.29 -31.04 20.41
CA THR A 194 -2.51 -29.98 21.07
C THR A 194 -1.14 -29.83 20.39
N GLU A 195 -0.45 -30.95 20.17
CA GLU A 195 0.83 -30.97 19.46
C GLU A 195 0.71 -30.50 18.01
N PHE A 196 -0.39 -30.86 17.33
CA PHE A 196 -0.71 -30.39 16.00
C PHE A 196 -0.87 -28.87 15.96
N ALA A 197 -1.61 -28.27 16.88
CA ALA A 197 -1.80 -26.82 16.91
C ALA A 197 -0.46 -26.09 17.06
N ALA A 198 0.39 -26.55 17.98
CA ALA A 198 1.73 -25.99 18.19
C ALA A 198 2.65 -26.18 16.96
N ALA A 199 2.61 -27.36 16.32
CA ALA A 199 3.35 -27.62 15.10
C ALA A 199 2.82 -26.80 13.92
N PHE A 200 1.51 -26.60 13.82
CA PHE A 200 0.90 -25.80 12.76
C PHE A 200 1.32 -24.33 12.84
N GLU A 201 1.38 -23.76 14.04
CA GLU A 201 1.92 -22.40 14.25
C GLU A 201 3.40 -22.31 13.84
N LYS A 202 4.23 -23.30 14.20
CA LYS A 202 5.62 -23.37 13.74
C LYS A 202 5.71 -23.48 12.22
N LEU A 203 4.88 -24.33 11.62
CA LEU A 203 4.83 -24.52 10.18
C LEU A 203 4.41 -23.23 9.46
N GLN A 204 3.45 -22.46 10.00
CA GLN A 204 3.11 -21.13 9.47
C GLN A 204 4.31 -20.17 9.51
N GLN A 205 5.12 -20.23 10.57
CA GLN A 205 6.32 -19.39 10.72
C GLN A 205 7.49 -19.83 9.84
N GLU A 206 7.57 -21.12 9.48
CA GLU A 206 8.65 -21.70 8.67
C GLU A 206 8.32 -21.76 7.19
N ALA A 207 7.05 -21.90 6.83
CA ALA A 207 6.61 -21.94 5.44
C ALA A 207 7.04 -20.68 4.69
N ARG A 208 7.46 -20.87 3.44
CA ARG A 208 7.96 -19.80 2.57
C ARG A 208 7.22 -19.83 1.26
N VAL A 209 7.00 -18.63 0.72
CA VAL A 209 6.64 -18.45 -0.68
C VAL A 209 7.91 -18.09 -1.44
N ARG A 210 8.20 -18.84 -2.50
CA ARG A 210 9.30 -18.55 -3.41
C ARG A 210 8.83 -17.54 -4.45
N LEU A 211 9.63 -16.49 -4.64
CA LEU A 211 9.42 -15.53 -5.72
C LEU A 211 10.35 -15.85 -6.89
N VAL A 212 9.77 -16.26 -8.01
CA VAL A 212 10.50 -16.57 -9.24
C VAL A 212 10.43 -15.38 -10.18
N LEU A 213 11.58 -14.74 -10.42
CA LEU A 213 11.67 -13.60 -11.35
C LEU A 213 11.41 -14.05 -12.79
N PRO A 214 10.75 -13.21 -13.61
CA PRO A 214 10.56 -13.53 -15.01
C PRO A 214 11.90 -13.56 -15.76
N GLU A 215 12.01 -14.53 -16.68
CA GLU A 215 13.09 -14.57 -17.66
C GLU A 215 12.96 -13.40 -18.64
N ALA A 216 14.11 -12.86 -19.08
CA ALA A 216 14.15 -11.78 -20.07
C ALA A 216 13.47 -12.23 -21.39
N GLY A 217 12.75 -11.32 -22.05
CA GLY A 217 12.05 -11.62 -23.29
C GLY A 217 10.75 -12.42 -23.15
N ARG A 218 10.40 -12.93 -21.96
CA ARG A 218 9.12 -13.61 -21.74
C ARG A 218 7.96 -12.63 -21.61
N SER A 219 6.82 -13.05 -22.15
CA SER A 219 5.53 -12.38 -22.01
C SER A 219 4.89 -12.64 -20.66
N ARG A 220 3.79 -11.91 -20.41
CA ARG A 220 3.01 -11.94 -19.17
C ARG A 220 2.69 -13.35 -18.68
N SER A 221 2.87 -13.55 -17.38
CA SER A 221 2.41 -14.72 -16.64
C SER A 221 1.50 -14.29 -15.49
N ASP A 222 0.66 -15.23 -15.05
CA ASP A 222 -0.23 -15.03 -13.90
C ASP A 222 0.45 -15.42 -12.58
N GLY A 223 -0.21 -15.13 -11.46
CA GLY A 223 0.27 -15.44 -10.12
C GLY A 223 1.41 -14.54 -9.65
N THR A 224 1.51 -13.33 -10.20
CA THR A 224 2.60 -12.40 -9.82
C THR A 224 2.31 -11.66 -8.53
N LEU A 225 3.36 -11.16 -7.87
CA LEU A 225 3.23 -10.36 -6.64
C LEU A 225 2.29 -9.15 -6.83
N ILE A 226 2.49 -8.33 -7.86
CA ILE A 226 1.66 -7.15 -8.11
C ILE A 226 0.24 -7.52 -8.51
N GLU A 227 0.05 -8.64 -9.20
CA GLU A 227 -1.29 -9.14 -9.53
C GLU A 227 -2.05 -9.57 -8.28
N LYS A 228 -1.40 -10.30 -7.35
CA LYS A 228 -2.03 -10.69 -6.08
C LYS A 228 -2.43 -9.46 -5.24
N ILE A 229 -1.57 -8.44 -5.20
CA ILE A 229 -1.90 -7.15 -4.57
C ILE A 229 -3.09 -6.50 -5.28
N ARG A 230 -3.09 -6.45 -6.62
CA ARG A 230 -4.17 -5.88 -7.42
C ARG A 230 -5.49 -6.60 -7.17
N LEU A 231 -5.51 -7.93 -7.18
CA LEU A 231 -6.71 -8.73 -6.91
C LEU A 231 -7.27 -8.48 -5.50
N SER A 232 -6.39 -8.35 -4.50
CA SER A 232 -6.80 -7.97 -3.14
C SER A 232 -7.45 -6.58 -3.10
N VAL A 233 -6.86 -5.60 -3.79
CA VAL A 233 -7.43 -4.25 -3.92
C VAL A 233 -8.75 -4.26 -4.68
N SER A 234 -8.86 -5.02 -5.78
CA SER A 234 -10.09 -5.18 -6.56
C SER A 234 -11.23 -5.70 -5.68
N GLU A 235 -10.95 -6.71 -4.85
CA GLU A 235 -11.95 -7.30 -3.96
C GLU A 235 -12.35 -6.33 -2.84
N GLN A 236 -11.38 -5.64 -2.22
CA GLN A 236 -11.69 -4.59 -1.25
C GLN A 236 -12.53 -3.48 -1.86
N LEU A 237 -12.22 -3.03 -3.09
CA LEU A 237 -13.01 -2.02 -3.80
C LEU A 237 -14.43 -2.51 -4.12
N ARG A 238 -14.58 -3.78 -4.50
CA ARG A 238 -15.89 -4.39 -4.76
C ARG A 238 -16.75 -4.41 -3.49
N LEU A 239 -16.19 -4.92 -2.39
CA LEU A 239 -16.85 -4.96 -1.08
C LEU A 239 -17.19 -3.54 -0.59
N TYR A 240 -16.27 -2.60 -0.76
CA TYR A 240 -16.49 -1.19 -0.41
C TYR A 240 -17.65 -0.58 -1.17
N LYS A 241 -17.71 -0.77 -2.50
CA LYS A 241 -18.80 -0.25 -3.34
C LYS A 241 -20.15 -0.87 -3.01
N ASP A 242 -20.19 -2.18 -2.72
CA ASP A 242 -21.43 -2.83 -2.28
C ASP A 242 -21.92 -2.26 -0.95
N ALA A 243 -21.03 -2.12 0.04
CA ALA A 243 -21.37 -1.52 1.33
C ALA A 243 -21.83 -0.06 1.20
N LEU A 244 -21.15 0.74 0.36
CA LEU A 244 -21.52 2.12 0.07
C LEU A 244 -22.91 2.22 -0.58
N GLN A 245 -23.21 1.36 -1.56
CA GLN A 245 -24.49 1.34 -2.22
C GLN A 245 -25.62 0.99 -1.26
N ARG A 246 -25.40 0.03 -0.35
CA ARG A 246 -26.39 -0.34 0.69
C ARG A 246 -26.58 0.78 1.71
N TYR A 247 -25.51 1.43 2.13
CA TYR A 247 -25.57 2.62 3.01
C TYR A 247 -26.41 3.75 2.40
N GLN A 248 -26.18 4.08 1.12
CA GLN A 248 -26.91 5.14 0.41
C GLN A 248 -28.40 4.84 0.21
N LYS A 249 -28.79 3.56 0.15
CA LYS A 249 -30.20 3.15 0.04
C LYS A 249 -31.01 3.36 1.32
N GLY A 250 -30.37 3.75 2.44
CA GLY A 250 -31.07 4.14 3.67
C GLY A 250 -31.80 2.98 4.37
N SER A 251 -31.28 1.75 4.28
CA SER A 251 -31.84 0.60 5.01
C SER A 251 -31.72 0.79 6.53
N GLU A 252 -32.55 0.06 7.31
CA GLU A 252 -32.44 0.02 8.79
C GLU A 252 -31.00 -0.32 9.26
N ASP A 253 -30.24 -1.05 8.45
CA ASP A 253 -28.83 -1.41 8.68
C ASP A 253 -27.78 -0.37 8.22
N ALA A 254 -28.16 0.89 7.93
CA ALA A 254 -27.22 1.91 7.44
C ALA A 254 -25.97 2.07 8.34
N ALA A 255 -26.14 1.98 9.67
CA ALA A 255 -25.02 2.03 10.61
C ALA A 255 -24.06 0.83 10.48
N VAL A 256 -24.59 -0.37 10.19
CA VAL A 256 -23.78 -1.58 9.95
C VAL A 256 -22.95 -1.41 8.68
N HIS A 257 -23.58 -0.93 7.60
CA HIS A 257 -22.90 -0.69 6.34
C HIS A 257 -21.84 0.41 6.44
N LEU A 258 -22.09 1.48 7.21
CA LEU A 258 -21.08 2.51 7.48
C LEU A 258 -19.87 1.96 8.24
N ARG A 259 -20.08 1.10 9.26
CA ARG A 259 -18.97 0.44 9.96
C ARG A 259 -18.14 -0.43 9.02
N GLU A 260 -18.80 -1.13 8.11
CA GLU A 260 -18.12 -1.96 7.10
C GLU A 260 -17.30 -1.13 6.10
N ILE A 261 -17.85 -0.01 5.62
CA ILE A 261 -17.13 0.99 4.81
C ILE A 261 -15.87 1.45 5.53
N MET A 262 -15.98 1.83 6.80
CA MET A 262 -14.85 2.29 7.62
C MET A 262 -13.80 1.19 7.83
N ARG A 263 -14.22 -0.06 8.07
CA ARG A 263 -13.34 -1.21 8.23
C ARG A 263 -12.53 -1.47 6.95
N ILE A 264 -13.20 -1.48 5.80
CA ILE A 264 -12.55 -1.71 4.51
C ILE A 264 -11.62 -0.54 4.17
N ALA A 265 -12.07 0.71 4.35
CA ALA A 265 -11.24 1.89 4.11
C ALA A 265 -9.97 1.90 4.95
N TYR A 266 -10.06 1.52 6.23
CA TYR A 266 -8.91 1.47 7.13
C TYR A 266 -7.88 0.43 6.69
N ASN A 267 -8.34 -0.79 6.41
CA ASN A 267 -7.46 -1.86 5.93
C ASN A 267 -6.81 -1.49 4.60
N PHE A 268 -7.60 -0.88 3.69
CA PHE A 268 -7.09 -0.38 2.42
C PHE A 268 -6.03 0.71 2.62
N ALA A 269 -6.32 1.73 3.43
CA ALA A 269 -5.46 2.90 3.55
C ALA A 269 -4.05 2.55 4.06
N ASP A 270 -3.95 1.72 5.11
CA ASP A 270 -2.66 1.35 5.67
C ASP A 270 -1.77 0.62 4.66
N ASP A 271 -2.32 -0.37 3.95
CA ASP A 271 -1.56 -1.15 2.96
C ASP A 271 -1.33 -0.40 1.65
N ALA A 272 -2.33 0.35 1.16
CA ALA A 272 -2.21 1.14 -0.06
C ALA A 272 -1.14 2.22 0.08
N ILE A 273 -1.00 2.84 1.25
CA ILE A 273 0.07 3.83 1.50
C ILE A 273 1.45 3.17 1.37
N LYS A 274 1.65 1.97 1.93
CA LYS A 274 2.94 1.24 1.84
C LYS A 274 3.26 0.88 0.39
N VAL A 275 2.29 0.37 -0.34
CA VAL A 275 2.47 -0.01 -1.75
C VAL A 275 2.67 1.23 -2.62
N LEU A 276 1.93 2.32 -2.42
CA LEU A 276 2.12 3.57 -3.15
C LEU A 276 3.52 4.17 -2.91
N LYS A 277 4.02 4.12 -1.66
CA LYS A 277 5.40 4.50 -1.33
C LYS A 277 6.41 3.68 -2.13
N LEU A 278 6.21 2.37 -2.25
CA LEU A 278 7.04 1.48 -3.06
C LEU A 278 7.00 1.88 -4.54
N LEU A 279 5.81 2.07 -5.12
CA LEU A 279 5.64 2.44 -6.53
C LEU A 279 6.32 3.77 -6.85
N VAL A 280 6.15 4.79 -6.01
CA VAL A 280 6.81 6.10 -6.20
C VAL A 280 8.33 5.99 -6.03
N SER A 281 8.81 5.18 -5.10
CA SER A 281 10.25 4.94 -4.91
C SER A 281 10.87 4.23 -6.12
N VAL A 282 10.17 3.25 -6.70
CA VAL A 282 10.59 2.57 -7.94
C VAL A 282 10.59 3.56 -9.11
N ALA A 283 9.56 4.38 -9.24
CA ALA A 283 9.45 5.44 -10.25
C ALA A 283 10.56 6.50 -10.16
N ASP A 284 11.00 6.85 -8.95
CA ASP A 284 12.15 7.73 -8.75
C ASP A 284 13.44 7.12 -9.27
N ILE A 285 13.68 5.85 -8.92
CA ILE A 285 14.91 5.14 -9.27
C ILE A 285 14.93 4.81 -10.77
N LYS A 286 13.77 4.44 -11.35
CA LYS A 286 13.61 4.02 -12.74
C LYS A 286 12.55 4.90 -13.42
N GLY A 287 13.01 6.01 -14.01
CA GLY A 287 12.13 7.02 -14.58
C GLY A 287 11.20 6.48 -15.67
N ILE A 288 11.66 5.50 -16.44
CA ILE A 288 10.84 4.84 -17.48
C ILE A 288 9.55 4.19 -16.94
N ILE A 289 9.54 3.73 -15.69
CA ILE A 289 8.33 3.20 -15.04
C ILE A 289 7.32 4.33 -14.90
N LEU A 290 7.74 5.43 -14.28
CA LEU A 290 6.91 6.62 -14.12
C LEU A 290 6.43 7.18 -15.45
N TRP A 291 7.29 7.24 -16.46
CA TRP A 291 6.90 7.76 -17.77
C TRP A 291 5.77 6.93 -18.37
N SER A 292 5.83 5.62 -18.16
CA SER A 292 4.83 4.67 -18.65
C SER A 292 3.51 4.76 -17.87
N THR A 293 3.55 5.20 -16.61
CA THR A 293 2.38 5.31 -15.70
C THR A 293 2.07 6.75 -15.27
N ILE A 294 2.52 7.74 -16.04
CA ILE A 294 2.49 9.16 -15.64
C ILE A 294 1.06 9.65 -15.38
N LYS A 295 0.12 9.18 -16.20
CA LYS A 295 -1.31 9.52 -16.08
C LYS A 295 -1.90 8.92 -14.81
N GLU A 296 -1.59 7.67 -14.52
CA GLU A 296 -2.14 6.97 -13.36
C GLU A 296 -1.59 7.54 -12.04
N HIS A 297 -0.31 7.92 -12.01
CA HIS A 297 0.24 8.65 -10.87
C HIS A 297 -0.42 10.02 -10.68
N PHE A 298 -0.74 10.72 -11.77
CA PHE A 298 -1.49 11.97 -11.73
C PHE A 298 -2.93 11.74 -11.24
N ASP A 299 -3.61 10.72 -11.74
CA ASP A 299 -5.00 10.38 -11.37
C ASP A 299 -5.15 10.01 -9.91
N VAL A 300 -4.22 9.21 -9.37
CA VAL A 300 -4.19 8.92 -7.93
C VAL A 300 -4.03 10.20 -7.11
N ALA A 301 -3.12 11.10 -7.51
CA ALA A 301 -2.94 12.36 -6.82
C ALA A 301 -4.19 13.26 -6.90
N GLU A 302 -4.86 13.31 -8.05
CA GLU A 302 -6.12 14.04 -8.20
C GLU A 302 -7.25 13.44 -7.39
N ALA A 303 -7.38 12.11 -7.35
CA ALA A 303 -8.37 11.43 -6.51
C ALA A 303 -8.18 11.81 -5.03
N PHE A 304 -6.93 11.84 -4.55
CA PHE A 304 -6.65 12.36 -3.22
C PHE A 304 -7.00 13.85 -3.07
N ARG A 305 -6.62 14.74 -4.01
CA ARG A 305 -6.95 16.18 -3.94
C ARG A 305 -8.45 16.44 -3.87
N ASN A 306 -9.23 15.57 -4.53
CA ASN A 306 -10.67 15.67 -4.57
C ASN A 306 -11.35 15.19 -3.28
N LEU A 307 -10.66 14.54 -2.33
CA LEU A 307 -11.27 14.25 -1.03
C LEU A 307 -11.67 15.57 -0.34
N PRO A 308 -12.80 15.60 0.40
CA PRO A 308 -13.22 16.78 1.15
C PRO A 308 -12.30 16.98 2.37
N TRP A 309 -11.13 17.58 2.14
CA TRP A 309 -10.16 17.90 3.19
C TRP A 309 -10.69 19.04 4.06
N THR A 310 -10.63 18.88 5.38
CA THR A 310 -10.93 19.97 6.32
C THR A 310 -9.79 21.01 6.41
N LYS A 311 -8.55 20.68 6.01
CA LYS A 311 -7.36 21.58 6.15
C LYS A 311 -6.20 21.34 5.16
N SER A 312 -6.36 21.43 3.83
CA SER A 312 -5.17 21.53 2.95
C SER A 312 -5.45 22.10 1.55
N HIS A 313 -4.78 23.21 1.21
CA HIS A 313 -4.62 23.71 -0.16
C HIS A 313 -3.30 23.24 -0.83
N LYS A 314 -2.62 22.22 -0.27
CA LYS A 314 -1.30 21.72 -0.72
C LYS A 314 -1.43 20.35 -1.42
N LYS A 315 -0.30 19.81 -1.92
CA LYS A 315 -0.24 18.44 -2.48
C LYS A 315 -0.85 17.42 -1.51
N PRO A 316 -1.48 16.34 -2.03
CA PRO A 316 -1.98 15.24 -1.22
C PRO A 316 -0.98 14.75 -0.20
N SER A 317 -1.41 14.67 1.06
CA SER A 317 -0.66 14.02 2.13
C SER A 317 -1.26 12.65 2.40
N LEU A 318 -0.46 11.60 2.21
CA LEU A 318 -0.88 10.22 2.51
C LEU A 318 -1.07 10.01 4.02
N ASP A 319 -0.32 10.72 4.86
CA ASP A 319 -0.47 10.64 6.32
C ASP A 319 -1.81 11.22 6.75
N ALA A 320 -2.20 12.37 6.19
CA ALA A 320 -3.50 12.98 6.46
C ALA A 320 -4.66 12.08 6.02
N TYR A 321 -4.51 11.37 4.90
CA TYR A 321 -5.48 10.38 4.45
C TYR A 321 -5.66 9.23 5.46
N GLY A 322 -4.55 8.66 5.93
CA GLY A 322 -4.56 7.61 6.95
C GLY A 322 -5.13 8.08 8.29
N GLU A 323 -4.80 9.30 8.72
CA GLU A 323 -5.31 9.90 9.96
C GLU A 323 -6.84 10.11 9.91
N ILE A 324 -7.39 10.61 8.81
CA ILE A 324 -8.84 10.82 8.66
C ILE A 324 -9.59 9.48 8.77
N ILE A 325 -9.14 8.46 8.04
CA ILE A 325 -9.79 7.13 8.06
C ILE A 325 -9.59 6.44 9.41
N GLY A 326 -8.38 6.54 10.00
CA GLY A 326 -8.08 6.02 11.33
C GLY A 326 -8.93 6.65 12.43
N GLY A 327 -9.08 7.97 12.41
CA GLY A 327 -9.95 8.70 13.34
C GLY A 327 -11.41 8.31 13.20
N ALA A 328 -11.92 8.19 11.96
CA ALA A 328 -13.29 7.77 11.69
C ALA A 328 -13.57 6.35 12.19
N ARG A 329 -12.66 5.41 11.95
CA ARG A 329 -12.74 4.04 12.47
C ARG A 329 -12.73 4.07 14.00
N ASN A 330 -11.76 4.73 14.61
CA ASN A 330 -11.60 4.68 16.07
C ASN A 330 -12.86 5.16 16.79
N ARG A 331 -13.54 6.19 16.27
CA ARG A 331 -14.86 6.62 16.76
C ARG A 331 -15.92 5.52 16.67
N ALA A 332 -15.98 4.80 15.55
CA ALA A 332 -17.01 3.78 15.32
C ALA A 332 -16.80 2.50 16.14
N PHE A 333 -15.56 2.21 16.55
CA PHE A 333 -15.18 0.97 17.24
C PHE A 333 -14.81 1.12 18.73
N HIS A 334 -14.46 2.33 19.22
CA HIS A 334 -14.01 2.54 20.61
C HIS A 334 -15.02 3.23 21.55
N ASN A 335 -16.32 3.20 21.24
CA ASN A 335 -17.37 3.76 22.10
C ASN A 335 -17.70 2.89 23.35
N LEU A 336 -16.72 2.24 23.98
CA LEU A 336 -16.96 1.62 25.29
C LEU A 336 -17.17 2.70 26.37
N LEU A 337 -16.44 3.82 26.26
CA LEU A 337 -16.59 4.99 27.12
C LEU A 337 -17.32 6.10 26.36
N ALA A 338 -18.46 6.53 26.88
CA ALA A 338 -19.34 7.51 26.24
C ALA A 338 -18.92 8.98 26.52
N PHE A 339 -17.62 9.28 26.43
CA PHE A 339 -17.11 10.63 26.67
C PHE A 339 -16.53 11.21 25.38
N ASP A 340 -17.17 12.27 24.86
CA ASP A 340 -16.73 13.01 23.68
C ASP A 340 -15.72 14.13 24.02
N ARG A 341 -15.54 14.42 25.31
CA ARG A 341 -14.66 15.48 25.83
C ARG A 341 -13.62 14.91 26.79
N THR A 342 -12.49 15.59 26.89
CA THR A 342 -11.51 15.32 27.94
C THR A 342 -12.17 15.63 29.29
N ILE A 343 -12.14 14.67 30.21
CA ILE A 343 -12.56 14.87 31.59
C ILE A 343 -11.39 15.47 32.34
N GLU A 344 -11.60 16.64 32.91
CA GLU A 344 -10.67 17.28 33.83
C GLU A 344 -11.27 17.19 35.23
N ALA A 345 -10.51 16.60 36.15
CA ALA A 345 -10.88 16.56 37.56
C ALA A 345 -10.14 17.68 38.27
N ASP A 346 -10.90 18.58 38.90
CA ASP A 346 -10.33 19.58 39.80
C ASP A 346 -9.95 18.90 41.12
N LEU A 347 -8.66 18.93 41.44
CA LEU A 347 -8.10 18.36 42.66
C LEU A 347 -7.58 19.45 43.61
N GLU A 348 -7.97 20.71 43.41
CA GLU A 348 -7.60 21.80 44.30
C GLU A 348 -8.02 21.48 45.74
N GLY A 349 -7.08 21.61 46.69
CA GLY A 349 -7.29 21.30 48.10
C GLY A 349 -7.19 19.81 48.48
N ILE A 350 -7.03 18.89 47.53
CA ILE A 350 -6.80 17.46 47.82
C ILE A 350 -5.33 17.23 48.19
N ALA A 351 -5.09 16.72 49.39
CA ALA A 351 -3.75 16.38 49.85
C ALA A 351 -3.37 14.95 49.41
N VAL A 352 -2.44 14.84 48.46
CA VAL A 352 -1.87 13.55 48.03
C VAL A 352 -0.55 13.32 48.78
N LYS A 353 -0.42 12.20 49.49
CA LYS A 353 0.79 11.92 50.28
C LYS A 353 1.94 11.50 49.38
N ALA A 354 3.00 12.31 49.36
CA ALA A 354 4.26 11.94 48.72
C ALA A 354 4.90 10.73 49.43
N ARG A 355 5.43 9.78 48.66
CA ARG A 355 6.14 8.61 49.18
C ARG A 355 7.65 8.73 48.98
N ARG A 356 8.09 9.10 47.78
CA ARG A 356 9.51 9.17 47.44
C ARG A 356 9.78 10.11 46.27
N LEU A 357 10.82 10.93 46.39
CA LEU A 357 11.38 11.74 45.30
C LEU A 357 12.78 11.23 44.97
N THR A 358 13.05 10.95 43.68
CA THR A 358 14.37 10.52 43.21
C THR A 358 14.96 11.57 42.27
N LEU A 359 16.08 12.17 42.69
CA LEU A 359 16.80 13.18 41.90
C LEU A 359 18.17 12.63 41.49
N PHE A 360 18.68 13.13 40.36
CA PHE A 360 19.98 12.74 39.78
C PHE A 360 20.20 11.23 39.58
N PRO A 361 19.24 10.50 38.97
CA PRO A 361 19.46 9.10 38.67
C PRO A 361 20.61 8.93 37.68
N ILE A 362 21.39 7.85 37.85
CA ILE A 362 22.46 7.47 36.91
C ILE A 362 21.85 7.36 35.50
N HIS A 363 22.47 8.01 34.51
CA HIS A 363 21.91 8.24 33.17
C HIS A 363 21.35 6.97 32.49
N ARG A 364 22.01 5.82 32.69
CA ARG A 364 21.60 4.53 32.10
C ARG A 364 20.28 3.98 32.65
N HIS A 365 19.81 4.46 33.81
CA HIS A 365 18.62 3.95 34.51
C HIS A 365 17.43 4.90 34.48
N GLN A 366 17.54 6.07 33.82
CA GLN A 366 16.49 7.10 33.80
C GLN A 366 15.11 6.60 33.34
N LYS A 367 15.03 5.67 32.38
CA LYS A 367 13.75 5.15 31.85
C LYS A 367 13.02 4.16 32.78
N ARG A 368 13.67 3.67 33.84
CA ARG A 368 13.11 2.66 34.77
C ARG A 368 12.86 3.22 36.17
N ILE A 369 13.18 4.48 36.42
CA ILE A 369 13.04 5.12 37.73
C ILE A 369 11.86 6.07 37.66
N VAL A 370 10.90 5.87 38.58
CA VAL A 370 9.79 6.81 38.80
C VAL A 370 10.37 8.03 39.53
N PRO A 371 10.39 9.24 38.91
CA PRO A 371 11.02 10.41 39.53
C PRO A 371 10.30 10.87 40.79
N PHE A 372 8.97 10.78 40.81
CA PHE A 372 8.12 11.18 41.93
C PHE A 372 7.04 10.13 42.18
N ASP A 373 7.08 9.52 43.35
CA ASP A 373 6.17 8.46 43.80
C ASP A 373 5.30 8.97 44.93
N TYR A 374 4.00 8.69 44.86
CA TYR A 374 2.98 9.23 45.75
C TYR A 374 1.83 8.23 45.94
N GLU A 375 0.98 8.49 46.93
CA GLU A 375 -0.20 7.66 47.22
C GLU A 375 -1.14 7.57 46.01
N ASP A 376 -1.58 6.35 45.68
CA ASP A 376 -2.44 6.04 44.54
C ASP A 376 -1.88 6.38 43.15
N ARG A 377 -0.55 6.58 43.00
CA ARG A 377 0.10 6.76 41.68
C ARG A 377 -0.26 5.65 40.68
N GLU A 378 -0.24 4.39 41.10
CA GLU A 378 -0.59 3.25 40.25
C GLU A 378 -2.04 3.34 39.75
N MET A 379 -2.94 3.86 40.57
CA MET A 379 -4.34 4.10 40.18
C MET A 379 -4.42 5.23 39.13
N VAL A 380 -3.68 6.32 39.32
CA VAL A 380 -3.58 7.39 38.32
C VAL A 380 -3.02 6.86 37.00
N GLU A 381 -2.02 5.98 37.04
CA GLU A 381 -1.44 5.35 35.85
C GLU A 381 -2.46 4.47 35.11
N VAL A 382 -3.17 3.59 35.84
CA VAL A 382 -4.24 2.76 35.26
C VAL A 382 -5.36 3.62 34.68
N LEU A 383 -5.75 4.70 35.34
CA LEU A 383 -6.76 5.64 34.82
C LEU A 383 -6.26 6.41 33.58
N ALA A 384 -4.97 6.75 33.54
CA ALA A 384 -4.37 7.46 32.40
C ALA A 384 -4.23 6.59 31.14
N GLU A 385 -4.30 5.26 31.26
CA GLU A 385 -4.40 4.36 30.11
C GLU A 385 -5.76 4.50 29.38
N LEU A 386 -6.79 5.01 30.04
CA LEU A 386 -8.09 5.31 29.44
C LEU A 386 -7.98 6.58 28.58
N THR A 387 -7.71 6.38 27.29
CA THR A 387 -7.57 7.48 26.33
C THR A 387 -8.82 7.63 25.47
N ARG A 388 -9.11 8.87 25.05
CA ARG A 388 -10.14 9.14 24.04
C ARG A 388 -9.52 9.23 22.64
N ALA A 389 -10.20 8.68 21.64
CA ALA A 389 -9.82 8.90 20.25
C ALA A 389 -10.23 10.32 19.80
N PRO A 390 -9.41 11.05 19.03
CA PRO A 390 -9.80 12.34 18.47
C PRO A 390 -10.99 12.18 17.51
N GLU A 391 -12.04 12.99 17.69
CA GLU A 391 -13.21 12.95 16.82
C GLU A 391 -12.91 13.61 15.46
N VAL A 392 -12.89 12.81 14.40
CA VAL A 392 -12.94 13.30 13.02
C VAL A 392 -14.29 12.90 12.43
N ALA A 393 -15.24 13.82 12.43
CA ALA A 393 -16.48 13.63 11.67
C ALA A 393 -16.14 13.67 10.18
N VAL A 394 -16.37 12.54 9.50
CA VAL A 394 -16.10 12.41 8.06
C VAL A 394 -17.42 12.51 7.30
N PRO A 395 -17.56 13.49 6.38
CA PRO A 395 -18.80 13.69 5.65
C PRO A 395 -19.09 12.52 4.69
N SER A 396 -20.36 12.31 4.33
CA SER A 396 -20.77 11.17 3.50
C SER A 396 -20.10 11.17 2.11
N ASP A 397 -19.90 12.35 1.53
CA ASP A 397 -19.24 12.54 0.24
C ASP A 397 -17.76 12.12 0.25
N PHE A 398 -17.11 12.10 1.42
CA PHE A 398 -15.76 11.53 1.56
C PHE A 398 -15.75 10.06 1.18
N TRP A 399 -16.73 9.28 1.66
CA TRP A 399 -16.77 7.84 1.42
C TRP A 399 -17.03 7.53 -0.06
N GLU A 400 -17.82 8.36 -0.74
CA GLU A 400 -18.03 8.26 -2.18
C GLU A 400 -16.74 8.53 -2.95
N ARG A 401 -16.04 9.64 -2.63
CA ARG A 401 -14.77 9.99 -3.30
C ARG A 401 -13.62 9.06 -2.94
N ASN A 402 -13.66 8.42 -1.78
CA ASN A 402 -12.68 7.40 -1.40
C ASN A 402 -12.74 6.16 -2.31
N ALA A 403 -13.92 5.82 -2.87
CA ALA A 403 -14.01 4.77 -3.89
C ALA A 403 -13.22 5.14 -5.17
N GLU A 404 -13.14 6.43 -5.52
CA GLU A 404 -12.33 6.91 -6.64
C GLU A 404 -10.82 6.80 -6.36
N VAL A 405 -10.40 7.01 -5.10
CA VAL A 405 -9.01 6.79 -4.66
C VAL A 405 -8.64 5.32 -4.83
N MET A 406 -9.45 4.41 -4.30
CA MET A 406 -9.26 2.97 -4.43
C MET A 406 -9.21 2.54 -5.91
N SER A 407 -10.15 3.03 -6.73
CA SER A 407 -10.19 2.73 -8.17
C SER A 407 -8.98 3.27 -8.93
N SER A 408 -8.51 4.47 -8.59
CA SER A 408 -7.35 5.07 -9.25
C SER A 408 -6.06 4.34 -8.86
N PHE A 409 -5.98 3.88 -7.60
CA PHE A 409 -4.88 3.10 -7.10
C PHE A 409 -4.81 1.70 -7.74
N GLU A 410 -5.95 1.01 -7.89
CA GLU A 410 -6.06 -0.25 -8.62
C GLU A 410 -5.54 -0.10 -10.06
N LYS A 411 -5.98 0.96 -10.75
CA LYS A 411 -5.54 1.25 -12.12
C LYS A 411 -4.03 1.55 -12.21
N LEU A 412 -3.47 2.22 -11.20
CA LEU A 412 -2.02 2.43 -11.11
C LEU A 412 -1.27 1.09 -10.98
N LEU A 413 -1.76 0.14 -10.19
CA LEU A 413 -1.18 -1.21 -10.10
C LEU A 413 -1.24 -1.93 -11.45
N GLU A 414 -2.40 -1.94 -12.10
CA GLU A 414 -2.60 -2.56 -13.42
C GLU A 414 -1.62 -2.01 -14.47
N LYS A 415 -1.48 -0.68 -14.53
CA LYS A 415 -0.59 -0.03 -15.51
C LYS A 415 0.88 -0.19 -15.16
N THR A 416 1.22 -0.26 -13.87
CA THR A 416 2.58 -0.60 -13.45
C THR A 416 2.93 -2.04 -13.85
N GLU A 417 2.03 -3.00 -13.61
CA GLU A 417 2.20 -4.40 -14.03
C GLU A 417 2.41 -4.48 -15.56
N GLN A 418 1.56 -3.80 -16.33
CA GLN A 418 1.67 -3.75 -17.79
C GLN A 418 3.00 -3.16 -18.26
N ALA A 419 3.44 -2.05 -17.66
CA ALA A 419 4.72 -1.41 -17.99
C ALA A 419 5.90 -2.35 -17.71
N LEU A 420 5.90 -3.02 -16.55
CA LEU A 420 6.94 -3.96 -16.17
C LEU A 420 7.01 -5.15 -17.12
N TRP A 421 5.89 -5.73 -17.53
CA TRP A 421 5.88 -6.81 -18.51
C TRP A 421 6.42 -6.37 -19.87
N TRP A 422 6.02 -5.21 -20.36
CA TRP A 422 6.57 -4.69 -21.62
C TRP A 422 8.07 -4.39 -21.53
N LEU A 423 8.56 -3.93 -20.39
CA LEU A 423 10.00 -3.74 -20.17
C LEU A 423 10.74 -5.09 -20.09
N ASN A 424 10.15 -6.12 -19.48
CA ASN A 424 10.72 -7.46 -19.43
C ASN A 424 10.82 -8.09 -20.82
N GLU A 425 9.83 -7.88 -21.69
CA GLU A 425 9.85 -8.33 -23.09
C GLU A 425 10.91 -7.62 -23.95
N ILE A 426 11.37 -6.43 -23.56
CA ILE A 426 12.37 -5.65 -24.34
C ILE A 426 13.80 -5.98 -23.93
N ARG A 427 14.02 -6.22 -22.64
CA ARG A 427 15.34 -6.59 -22.09
C ARG A 427 15.81 -7.89 -22.71
#